data_AF-A0A0K3BVB5-F1
#
_entry.id   AF-A0A0K3BVB5-F1
#
_cell.length_a   1.000
_cell.length_b   1.000
_cell.length_c   1.000
_cell.angle_alpha   90.00
_cell.angle_beta   90.00
_cell.angle_gamma   90.00
#
_symmetry.space_group_name_H-M   'P 1'
#
loop_
_entity.id
_entity.type
_entity.pdbx_description
1 polymer ?
#
loop_
_entity_poly.entity_id
_entity_poly.type
_entity_poly.pdbx_seq_one_letter_code
_entity_poly.pdbx_strand_id
1 'polypeptide(L)' 'MVAYCRDEYCVLTYDAVRLLTERGRRAARLDQGMLEWRLAELPVATGQAA' A
#
# COMPACT_ATOMS: atom_id res chain seq x y z
N MET A 1 -3.99 -8.39 -3.22
CA MET A 1 -3.18 -7.69 -2.21
C MET A 1 -3.01 -6.24 -2.65
N VAL A 2 -2.95 -5.29 -1.71
CA VAL A 2 -2.71 -3.87 -2.01
C VAL A 2 -1.43 -3.46 -1.29
N ALA A 3 -0.49 -2.87 -2.01
CA ALA A 3 0.73 -2.32 -1.46
C ALA A 3 0.60 -0.79 -1.36
N TYR A 4 1.03 -0.22 -0.24
CA TYR A 4 1.05 1.22 0.00
C TYR A 4 2.31 1.62 0.76
N CYS A 5 2.67 2.90 0.67
CA CYS A 5 3.72 3.52 1.46
C CYS A 5 3.18 4.77 2.17
N ARG A 6 4.08 5.51 2.82
CA ARG A 6 3.78 6.84 3.37
C ARG A 6 3.28 7.83 2.31
N ASP A 7 3.82 7.75 1.09
CA ASP A 7 3.66 8.78 0.06
C ASP A 7 3.58 8.16 -1.35
N GLU A 8 3.08 8.94 -2.32
CA GLU A 8 2.77 8.48 -3.67
C GLU A 8 4.02 8.10 -4.50
N TYR A 9 5.18 8.68 -4.17
CA TYR A 9 6.47 8.48 -4.86
C TYR A 9 7.32 7.32 -4.32
N CYS A 10 6.75 6.48 -3.45
CA CYS A 10 7.51 5.38 -2.87
C CYS A 10 7.86 4.30 -3.90
N VAL A 11 9.13 4.23 -4.31
CA VAL A 11 9.66 3.18 -5.21
C VAL A 11 9.44 1.78 -4.64
N LEU A 12 9.52 1.63 -3.31
CA LEU A 12 9.31 0.34 -2.64
C LEU A 12 7.94 -0.27 -2.90
N THR A 13 6.91 0.55 -3.12
CA THR A 13 5.57 0.03 -3.42
C THR A 13 5.53 -0.62 -4.80
N TYR A 14 6.28 -0.08 -5.77
CA TYR A 14 6.42 -0.69 -7.09
C TYR A 14 7.18 -2.02 -7.00
N ASP A 15 8.27 -2.07 -6.24
CA ASP A 15 9.01 -3.30 -6.01
C ASP A 15 8.15 -4.37 -5.34
N ALA A 16 7.33 -3.99 -4.34
CA ALA A 16 6.42 -4.92 -3.69
C ALA A 16 5.39 -5.52 -4.66
N VAL A 17 4.76 -4.69 -5.50
CA VAL A 17 3.81 -5.15 -6.52
C VAL A 17 4.48 -6.07 -7.52
N ARG A 18 5.65 -5.70 -8.03
CA ARG A 18 6.44 -6.52 -8.96
C ARG A 18 6.76 -7.87 -8.33
N LEU A 19 7.29 -7.86 -7.11
CA LEU A 19 7.72 -9.04 -6.38
C LEU A 19 6.57 -10.02 -6.05
N LEU A 20 5.38 -9.49 -5.77
CA LEU A 20 4.16 -10.28 -5.57
C LEU A 20 3.65 -10.87 -6.89
N THR A 21 3.68 -10.07 -7.97
CA THR A 21 3.25 -10.48 -9.30
C THR A 21 4.14 -11.59 -9.87
N GLU A 22 5.46 -11.46 -9.72
CA GLU A 22 6.45 -12.50 -10.07
C GLU A 22 6.20 -13.82 -9.35
N ARG A 23 5.59 -13.78 -8.15
CA ARG A 23 5.20 -14.96 -7.38
C ARG A 23 3.77 -15.45 -7.70
N GLY A 24 3.16 -14.97 -8.78
CA GLY A 24 1.82 -15.35 -9.21
C GLY A 24 0.70 -14.79 -8.34
N ARG A 25 0.98 -13.81 -7.47
CA ARG A 25 -0.04 -13.18 -6.61
C ARG A 25 -0.52 -11.88 -7.23
N ARG A 26 -1.85 -11.72 -7.30
CA ARG A 26 -2.46 -10.46 -7.74
C ARG A 26 -2.19 -9.35 -6.72
N ALA A 27 -1.41 -8.37 -7.12
CA ALA A 27 -1.09 -7.19 -6.33
C ALA A 27 -1.41 -5.90 -7.10
N ALA A 28 -1.84 -4.87 -6.39
CA ALA A 28 -2.06 -3.53 -6.91
C ALA A 28 -1.46 -2.49 -5.96
N ARG A 29 -1.14 -1.32 -6.50
CA ARG A 29 -0.77 -0.15 -5.69
C ARG A 29 -2.04 0.54 -5.19
N LEU A 30 -1.97 1.12 -3.99
CA LEU A 30 -2.96 2.13 -3.60
C LEU A 30 -2.61 3.43 -4.36
N ASP A 31 -3.57 3.97 -5.12
CA ASP A 31 -3.36 5.18 -5.94
C ASP A 31 -3.06 6.43 -5.09
N GLN A 32 -3.60 6.46 -3.88
CA GLN A 32 -3.39 7.51 -2.89
C GLN A 32 -2.55 6.91 -1.74
N GLY A 33 -1.66 7.67 -1.12
CA GLY A 33 -0.86 7.20 0.01
C GLY A 33 -1.68 7.08 1.31
N MET A 34 -1.03 6.64 2.38
CA MET A 34 -1.65 6.63 3.71
C MET A 34 -1.95 8.04 4.24
N LEU A 35 -1.24 9.06 3.75
CA LEU A 35 -1.47 10.44 4.13
C LEU A 35 -2.84 10.90 3.65
N GLU A 36 -3.14 10.71 2.37
CA GLU A 36 -4.40 11.05 1.74
C GLU A 36 -5.55 10.25 2.36
N TRP A 37 -5.34 8.97 2.67
CA TRP A 37 -6.33 8.15 3.38
C TRP A 37 -6.72 8.77 4.73
N ARG A 38 -5.74 9.27 5.48
CA ARG A 38 -5.96 9.93 6.77
C ARG A 38 -6.63 11.29 6.62
N LEU A 39 -6.22 12.08 5.62
CA LEU A 39 -6.83 13.38 5.35
C LEU A 39 -8.28 13.26 4.88
N ALA A 40 -8.64 12.15 4.25
CA ALA A 40 -10.01 11.80 3.89
C ALA A 40 -10.84 11.24 5.06
N GLU A 41 -10.30 11.22 6.28
CA GLU A 41 -10.94 10.71 7.51
C GLU A 41 -11.46 9.27 7.37
N LEU A 42 -10.83 8.47 6.51
CA LEU A 42 -11.20 7.08 6.31
C LEU A 42 -10.77 6.24 7.53
N PRO A 43 -11.46 5.10 7.81
CA PRO A 43 -11.16 4.29 8.98
C PRO A 43 -9.71 3.81 9.04
N VAL A 44 -9.09 3.94 10.21
CA VAL A 44 -7.74 3.43 10.50
C VAL A 44 -7.78 2.66 11.81
N ALA A 45 -7.39 1.39 11.77
CA ALA A 45 -7.14 0.61 12.97
C ALA A 45 -5.69 0.76 13.42
N THR A 46 -5.46 0.88 14.72
CA THR A 46 -4.12 0.89 15.32
C THR A 46 -3.91 -0.40 16.11
N GLY A 47 -2.83 -1.11 15.81
CA GLY A 47 -2.48 -2.38 16.48
C GLY A 47 -1.38 -3.10 15.69
N GLN A 48 -0.69 -4.05 16.32
CA GLN A 48 0.24 -4.92 15.59
C GLN A 48 -0.55 -5.88 14.70
N ALA A 49 -0.13 -5.99 13.44
CA ALA A 49 -0.54 -7.12 12.62
C ALA A 49 0.08 -8.38 13.23
N ALA A 50 -0.77 -9.35 13.56
CA ALA A 50 -0.36 -10.66 14.10
C ALA A 50 0.42 -11.48 13.07
#